data_AF-A0A645AN43-F1
#
_entry.id   AF-A0A645AN43-F1
#
_cell.length_a   1.000
_cell.length_b   1.000
_cell.length_c   1.000
_cell.angle_alpha   90.00
_cell.angle_beta   90.00
_cell.angle_gamma   90.00
#
_symmetry.space_group_name_H-M   'P 1'
#
loop_
_entity.id
_entity.type
_entity.pdbx_description
1 polymer ?
#
loop_
_entity_poly.entity_id
_entity_poly.type
_entity_poly.pdbx_seq_one_letter_code
_entity_poly.pdbx_strand_id
1 'polypeptide(L)'
;MLLETKNSGYKIETAEGMFFPVIDYAVYKKYRSNVTADIAAFIDIMAVESDKTPIKDAALVISWDEIIKRAQTQEQFIKEYVNSAKVEDMRQQLKRYTAFAMYGGNNTPLFSYETKQMNAEARKTYLATTFDANNGSFSKAMIGYLDVLKKNDYKLTSEVQEYRNKASEDIR
;
A
#
# COMPACT_ATOMS: atom_id res chain seq x y z
N MET A 1 11.53 24.25 19.01
CA MET A 1 10.39 23.48 18.49
C MET A 1 10.68 22.77 17.16
N LEU A 2 10.74 23.42 15.99
CA LEU A 2 10.97 22.74 14.69
C LEU A 2 12.30 21.95 14.62
N LEU A 3 13.40 22.55 15.10
CA LEU A 3 14.71 21.90 15.14
C LEU A 3 14.76 20.75 16.15
N GLU A 4 14.08 20.88 17.28
CA GLU A 4 13.97 19.84 18.31
C GLU A 4 13.17 18.65 17.80
N THR A 5 12.03 18.87 17.12
CA THR A 5 11.24 17.79 16.50
C THR A 5 12.06 16.99 15.50
N LYS A 6 12.85 17.68 14.65
CA LYS A 6 13.77 17.02 13.70
C LYS A 6 14.86 16.21 14.41
N ASN A 7 15.45 16.78 15.45
CA ASN A 7 16.53 16.13 16.22
C ASN A 7 16.04 14.95 17.07
N SER A 8 14.73 14.84 17.32
CA SER A 8 14.11 13.72 18.05
C SER A 8 13.64 12.57 17.15
N GLY A 9 13.95 12.57 15.85
CA GLY A 9 13.57 11.48 14.94
C GLY A 9 12.16 11.61 14.36
N TYR A 10 11.61 12.82 14.34
CA TYR A 10 10.33 13.13 13.72
C TYR A 10 10.51 14.15 12.59
N LYS A 11 9.60 14.12 11.62
CA LYS A 11 9.44 15.17 10.61
C LYS A 11 8.04 15.77 10.70
N ILE A 12 7.90 16.96 10.15
CA ILE A 12 6.64 17.69 10.18
C ILE A 12 5.91 17.46 8.86
N GLU A 13 4.69 16.95 8.95
CA GLU A 13 3.74 16.90 7.84
C GLU A 13 2.65 17.95 8.04
N THR A 14 2.01 18.33 6.93
CA THR A 14 0.90 19.29 6.91
C THR A 14 -0.34 18.68 6.27
N ALA A 15 -1.48 18.85 6.92
CA ALA A 15 -2.80 18.55 6.35
C ALA A 15 -3.79 19.62 6.85
N GLU A 16 -4.61 20.17 5.95
CA GLU A 16 -5.67 21.15 6.30
C GLU A 16 -5.21 22.35 7.17
N GLY A 17 -3.99 22.86 6.94
CA GLY A 17 -3.44 23.98 7.69
C GLY A 17 -2.90 23.62 9.09
N MET A 18 -2.92 22.34 9.46
CA MET A 18 -2.37 21.80 10.70
C MET A 18 -1.01 21.16 10.48
N PHE A 19 -0.14 21.22 11.49
CA PHE A 19 1.17 20.57 11.50
C PHE A 19 1.16 19.38 12.46
N PHE A 20 1.65 18.23 12.01
CA PHE A 20 1.72 17.03 12.85
C PHE A 20 3.11 16.38 12.77
N PRO A 21 3.68 15.93 13.89
CA PRO A 21 4.90 15.14 13.88
C PRO A 21 4.60 13.73 13.38
N VAL A 22 5.35 13.27 12.39
CA VAL A 22 5.36 11.88 11.94
C VAL A 22 6.77 11.32 12.14
N ILE A 23 6.86 10.02 12.41
CA ILE A 23 8.16 9.38 12.63
C ILE A 23 8.97 9.45 11.33
N ASP A 24 10.20 9.97 11.41
CA ASP A 24 11.15 9.95 10.31
C ASP A 24 11.92 8.62 10.35
N TYR A 25 11.41 7.63 9.62
CA TYR A 25 12.02 6.30 9.59
C TYR A 25 13.36 6.28 8.84
N ALA A 26 13.66 7.30 8.02
CA ALA A 26 14.95 7.39 7.34
C ALA A 26 16.10 7.56 8.34
N VAL A 27 15.87 8.23 9.47
CA VAL A 27 16.87 8.38 10.55
C VAL A 27 17.28 7.03 11.14
N TYR A 28 16.39 6.04 11.17
CA TYR A 28 16.69 4.71 11.72
C TYR A 28 17.52 3.84 10.77
N LYS A 29 17.70 4.23 9.50
CA LYS A 29 18.54 3.47 8.56
C LYS A 29 19.98 3.28 9.05
N LYS A 30 20.50 4.20 9.86
CA LYS A 30 21.83 4.10 10.48
C LYS A 30 21.98 2.90 11.43
N TYR A 31 20.88 2.33 11.92
CA TYR A 31 20.89 1.18 12.81
C TYR A 31 20.70 -0.16 12.08
N ARG A 32 20.51 -0.17 10.75
CA ARG A 32 20.25 -1.40 9.98
C ARG A 32 21.28 -2.51 10.20
N SER A 33 22.56 -2.16 10.41
CA SER A 33 23.62 -3.14 10.66
C SER A 33 23.61 -3.73 12.07
N ASN A 34 22.84 -3.16 12.99
CA ASN A 34 22.86 -3.48 14.42
C ASN A 34 21.54 -4.10 14.91
N VAL A 35 20.63 -4.42 13.99
CA VAL A 35 19.33 -5.03 14.28
C VAL A 35 19.19 -6.33 13.49
N THR A 36 18.20 -7.15 13.85
CA THR A 36 17.86 -8.36 13.11
C THR A 36 17.38 -8.03 11.68
N ALA A 37 17.51 -9.00 10.76
CA ALA A 37 17.19 -8.78 9.35
C ALA A 37 15.73 -8.33 9.11
N ASP A 38 14.79 -8.88 9.88
CA ASP A 38 13.39 -8.48 9.84
C ASP A 38 13.20 -7.01 10.25
N ILE A 39 13.85 -6.56 11.33
CA ILE A 39 13.77 -5.17 11.77
C ILE A 39 14.44 -4.23 10.77
N ALA A 40 15.56 -4.64 10.16
CA ALA A 40 16.19 -3.87 9.08
C ALA A 40 15.25 -3.70 7.87
N ALA A 41 14.59 -4.78 7.43
CA ALA A 41 13.62 -4.74 6.34
C ALA A 41 12.40 -3.88 6.67
N PHE A 42 11.89 -3.97 7.91
CA PHE A 42 10.79 -3.12 8.39
C PHE A 42 11.16 -1.64 8.35
N ILE A 43 12.38 -1.27 8.81
CA ILE A 43 12.88 0.10 8.74
C ILE A 43 12.92 0.60 7.30
N ASP A 44 13.35 -0.24 6.35
CA ASP A 44 13.41 0.15 4.94
C ASP A 44 12.02 0.43 4.35
N ILE A 45 11.04 -0.44 4.65
CA ILE A 45 9.65 -0.26 4.22
C ILE A 45 9.07 1.02 4.83
N MET A 46 9.20 1.18 6.15
CA MET A 46 8.62 2.33 6.85
C MET A 46 9.32 3.66 6.50
N ALA A 47 10.60 3.62 6.12
CA ALA A 47 11.28 4.80 5.58
C ALA A 47 10.61 5.29 4.30
N VAL A 48 10.29 4.37 3.37
CA VAL A 48 9.56 4.71 2.14
C VAL A 48 8.16 5.26 2.45
N GLU A 49 7.42 4.63 3.38
CA GLU A 49 6.11 5.11 3.82
C GLU A 49 6.17 6.53 4.39
N SER A 50 7.17 6.79 5.23
CA SER A 50 7.34 8.10 5.83
C SER A 50 7.73 9.11 4.76
N ASP A 51 8.77 8.86 3.96
CA ASP A 51 9.35 9.78 2.96
C ASP A 51 8.39 10.15 1.84
N LYS A 52 7.53 9.21 1.45
CA LYS A 52 6.59 9.37 0.35
C LYS A 52 5.22 8.91 0.82
N THR A 53 4.52 9.80 1.51
CA THR A 53 3.14 9.58 1.96
C THR A 53 2.26 9.13 0.79
N PRO A 54 1.54 8.00 0.89
CA PRO A 54 0.78 7.47 -0.25
C PRO A 54 -0.55 8.21 -0.51
N ILE A 55 -1.10 8.88 0.49
CA ILE A 55 -2.42 9.52 0.44
C ILE A 55 -2.44 10.85 1.21
N LYS A 56 -3.04 11.90 0.65
CA LYS A 56 -3.30 13.20 1.29
C LYS A 56 -4.68 13.69 0.89
N ASP A 57 -5.46 14.21 1.83
CA ASP A 57 -6.84 14.69 1.61
C ASP A 57 -7.70 13.69 0.82
N ALA A 58 -7.62 12.41 1.22
CA ALA A 58 -8.26 11.27 0.55
C ALA A 58 -7.92 11.06 -0.95
N ALA A 59 -6.88 11.72 -1.47
CA ALA A 59 -6.29 11.52 -2.78
C ALA A 59 -4.99 10.72 -2.68
N LEU A 60 -4.85 9.68 -3.50
CA LEU A 60 -3.59 9.00 -3.70
C LEU A 60 -2.62 9.97 -4.38
N VAL A 61 -1.45 10.16 -3.78
CA VAL A 61 -0.41 11.08 -4.26
C VAL A 61 0.84 10.34 -4.76
N ILE A 62 0.75 9.02 -4.88
CA ILE A 62 1.73 8.14 -5.50
C ILE A 62 1.08 7.38 -6.68
N SER A 63 1.91 6.86 -7.59
CA SER A 63 1.41 6.12 -8.76
C SER A 63 0.81 4.77 -8.39
N TRP A 64 -0.01 4.22 -9.28
CA TRP A 64 -0.51 2.85 -9.16
C TRP A 64 0.61 1.81 -9.10
N ASP A 65 1.69 2.02 -9.85
CA ASP A 65 2.89 1.16 -9.81
C ASP A 65 3.53 1.13 -8.41
N GLU A 66 3.68 2.31 -7.79
CA GLU A 66 4.24 2.41 -6.44
C GLU A 66 3.32 1.75 -5.39
N ILE A 67 2.00 1.86 -5.54
CA ILE A 67 1.02 1.17 -4.68
C ILE A 67 1.23 -0.35 -4.75
N ILE A 68 1.28 -0.90 -5.96
CA ILE A 68 1.43 -2.35 -6.16
C ILE A 68 2.80 -2.83 -5.67
N LYS A 69 3.87 -2.09 -5.96
CA LYS A 69 5.22 -2.41 -5.50
C LYS A 69 5.33 -2.43 -3.98
N ARG A 70 4.74 -1.45 -3.29
CA ARG A 70 4.72 -1.41 -1.83
C ARG A 70 3.93 -2.56 -1.24
N ALA A 71 2.77 -2.89 -1.81
CA ALA A 71 1.98 -4.06 -1.42
C ALA A 71 2.78 -5.37 -1.56
N GLN A 72 3.44 -5.58 -2.71
CA GLN A 72 4.28 -6.77 -2.93
C GLN A 72 5.47 -6.84 -1.96
N THR A 73 6.06 -5.68 -1.62
CA THR A 73 7.15 -5.61 -0.63
C THR A 73 6.65 -6.00 0.77
N GLN A 74 5.48 -5.52 1.16
CA GLN A 74 4.84 -5.85 2.45
C GLN A 74 4.44 -7.33 2.50
N GLU A 75 3.88 -7.87 1.42
CA GLU A 75 3.57 -9.29 1.28
C GLU A 75 4.84 -10.16 1.40
N GLN A 76 5.92 -9.79 0.71
CA GLN A 76 7.19 -10.50 0.80
C GLN A 76 7.76 -10.48 2.22
N PHE A 77 7.67 -9.34 2.92
CA PHE A 77 8.05 -9.26 4.33
C PHE A 77 7.29 -10.28 5.18
N ILE A 78 5.95 -10.34 5.02
CA ILE A 78 5.10 -11.25 5.82
C ILE A 78 5.48 -12.71 5.55
N LYS A 79 5.79 -13.04 4.29
CA LYS A 79 6.24 -14.38 3.88
C LYS A 79 7.61 -14.74 4.46
N GLU A 80 8.58 -13.83 4.40
CA GLU A 80 9.95 -14.08 4.87
C GLU A 80 10.07 -14.06 6.40
N TYR A 81 9.32 -13.19 7.07
CA TYR A 81 9.47 -12.88 8.48
C TYR A 81 8.19 -13.12 9.29
N VAL A 82 7.59 -14.30 9.09
CA VAL A 82 6.32 -14.69 9.75
C VAL A 82 6.35 -14.59 11.28
N ASN A 83 7.53 -14.75 11.90
CA ASN A 83 7.74 -14.70 13.35
C ASN A 83 8.28 -13.35 13.84
N SER A 84 8.39 -12.35 12.96
CA SER A 84 8.83 -11.01 13.35
C SER A 84 7.84 -10.37 14.32
N ALA A 85 8.36 -9.62 15.28
CA ALA A 85 7.54 -8.74 16.12
C ALA A 85 6.79 -7.66 15.31
N LYS A 86 7.13 -7.48 14.02
CA LYS A 86 6.55 -6.50 13.09
C LYS A 86 5.63 -7.09 12.03
N VAL A 87 5.36 -8.40 12.07
CA VAL A 87 4.49 -9.05 11.07
C VAL A 87 3.07 -8.46 11.07
N GLU A 88 2.49 -8.18 12.24
CA GLU A 88 1.14 -7.59 12.33
C GLU A 88 1.09 -6.15 11.81
N ASP A 89 2.13 -5.36 12.06
CA ASP A 89 2.25 -4.00 11.50
C ASP A 89 2.28 -4.07 9.96
N MET A 90 3.00 -5.04 9.38
CA MET A 90 3.06 -5.24 7.93
C MET A 90 1.75 -5.79 7.36
N ARG A 91 1.03 -6.65 8.08
CA ARG A 91 -0.32 -7.10 7.69
C ARG A 91 -1.30 -5.93 7.58
N GLN A 92 -1.24 -4.99 8.52
CA GLN A 92 -2.08 -3.79 8.48
C GLN A 92 -1.71 -2.89 7.29
N GLN A 93 -0.42 -2.70 7.00
CA GLN A 93 0.00 -1.99 5.79
C GLN A 93 -0.50 -2.70 4.53
N LEU A 94 -0.32 -4.02 4.42
CA LEU A 94 -0.77 -4.79 3.26
C LEU A 94 -2.28 -4.63 3.05
N LYS A 95 -3.09 -4.74 4.10
CA LYS A 95 -4.55 -4.50 4.03
C LYS A 95 -4.88 -3.11 3.49
N ARG A 96 -4.18 -2.09 3.98
CA ARG A 96 -4.35 -0.70 3.51
C ARG A 96 -3.98 -0.56 2.03
N TYR A 97 -2.86 -1.14 1.59
CA TYR A 97 -2.43 -1.09 0.21
C TYR A 97 -3.30 -1.93 -0.72
N THR A 98 -3.88 -3.04 -0.25
CA THR A 98 -4.94 -3.77 -0.97
C THR A 98 -6.17 -2.87 -1.18
N ALA A 99 -6.59 -2.14 -0.14
CA ALA A 99 -7.71 -1.20 -0.29
C ALA A 99 -7.38 -0.11 -1.31
N PHE A 100 -6.17 0.45 -1.30
CA PHE A 100 -5.74 1.38 -2.34
C PHE A 100 -5.78 0.74 -3.74
N ALA A 101 -5.25 -0.46 -3.91
CA ALA A 101 -5.23 -1.17 -5.19
C ALA A 101 -6.62 -1.54 -5.72
N MET A 102 -7.61 -1.79 -4.85
CA MET A 102 -8.96 -2.22 -5.26
C MET A 102 -10.00 -1.09 -5.33
N TYR A 103 -9.78 0.00 -4.62
CA TYR A 103 -10.75 1.08 -4.49
C TYR A 103 -10.20 2.44 -4.93
N GLY A 104 -8.90 2.68 -4.76
CA GLY A 104 -8.30 4.00 -4.87
C GLY A 104 -8.53 4.88 -3.63
N GLY A 105 -8.32 6.17 -3.79
CA GLY A 105 -8.73 7.19 -2.82
C GLY A 105 -10.08 7.79 -3.21
N ASN A 106 -10.79 8.46 -2.30
CA ASN A 106 -12.07 9.12 -2.63
C ASN A 106 -11.89 10.17 -3.72
N ASN A 107 -10.80 10.94 -3.68
CA ASN A 107 -10.51 11.99 -4.66
C ASN A 107 -9.72 11.47 -5.87
N THR A 108 -9.26 10.22 -5.83
CA THR A 108 -8.54 9.54 -6.91
C THR A 108 -9.03 8.09 -6.98
N PRO A 109 -10.31 7.87 -7.32
CA PRO A 109 -10.90 6.54 -7.26
C PRO A 109 -10.33 5.66 -8.35
N LEU A 110 -10.26 4.35 -8.09
CA LEU A 110 -9.87 3.38 -9.11
C LEU A 110 -10.90 3.33 -10.24
N PHE A 111 -12.18 3.54 -9.93
CA PHE A 111 -13.25 3.59 -10.91
C PHE A 111 -13.88 4.97 -10.95
N SER A 112 -14.11 5.49 -12.16
CA SER A 112 -14.85 6.73 -12.37
C SER A 112 -16.21 6.66 -11.67
N TYR A 113 -16.56 7.70 -10.91
CA TYR A 113 -17.86 7.79 -10.25
C TYR A 113 -19.03 7.78 -11.24
N GLU A 114 -18.84 8.40 -12.41
CA GLU A 114 -19.84 8.55 -13.47
C GLU A 114 -19.94 7.30 -14.33
N THR A 115 -18.82 6.88 -14.94
CA THR A 115 -18.83 5.83 -15.97
C THR A 115 -18.63 4.44 -15.41
N LYS A 116 -18.23 4.35 -14.13
CA LYS A 116 -17.77 3.10 -13.49
C LYS A 116 -16.58 2.45 -14.18
N GLN A 117 -15.96 3.12 -15.15
CA GLN A 117 -14.80 2.59 -15.86
C GLN A 117 -13.56 2.68 -14.96
N MET A 118 -12.75 1.62 -14.95
CA MET A 118 -11.46 1.60 -14.28
C MET A 118 -10.51 2.64 -14.88
N ASN A 119 -9.73 3.27 -14.02
CA ASN A 119 -8.65 4.17 -14.38
C ASN A 119 -7.67 3.48 -15.37
N ALA A 120 -7.39 4.13 -16.49
CA ALA A 120 -6.60 3.54 -17.58
C ALA A 120 -5.14 3.27 -17.19
N GLU A 121 -4.55 4.14 -16.35
CA GLU A 121 -3.18 3.98 -15.85
C GLU A 121 -3.10 2.81 -14.86
N ALA A 122 -4.07 2.69 -13.96
CA ALA A 122 -4.17 1.56 -13.05
C ALA A 122 -4.32 0.25 -13.83
N ARG A 123 -5.22 0.21 -14.82
CA ARG A 123 -5.41 -0.96 -15.68
C ARG A 123 -4.12 -1.36 -16.40
N LYS A 124 -3.41 -0.38 -16.99
CA LYS A 124 -2.12 -0.61 -17.66
C LYS A 124 -1.10 -1.20 -16.68
N THR A 125 -1.00 -0.62 -15.49
CA THR A 125 -0.10 -1.09 -14.42
C THR A 125 -0.41 -2.54 -14.08
N TYR A 126 -1.66 -2.86 -13.75
CA TYR A 126 -2.01 -4.19 -13.25
C TYR A 126 -1.82 -5.27 -14.31
N LEU A 127 -2.04 -4.96 -15.59
CA LEU A 127 -1.78 -5.88 -16.70
C LEU A 127 -0.29 -6.06 -16.99
N ALA A 128 0.55 -5.08 -16.65
CA ALA A 128 1.99 -5.17 -16.81
C ALA A 128 2.69 -5.82 -15.60
N THR A 129 2.05 -5.81 -14.42
CA THR A 129 2.60 -6.42 -13.21
C THR A 129 2.47 -7.94 -13.25
N THR A 130 3.55 -8.64 -12.94
CA THR A 130 3.49 -10.07 -12.63
C THR A 130 3.11 -10.28 -11.16
N PHE A 131 2.02 -11.01 -10.94
CA PHE A 131 1.61 -11.48 -9.63
C PHE A 131 1.88 -12.99 -9.53
N ASP A 132 2.38 -13.44 -8.39
CA ASP A 132 2.61 -14.86 -8.11
C ASP A 132 1.72 -15.29 -6.93
N ALA A 133 0.80 -16.22 -7.18
CA ALA A 133 -0.09 -16.74 -6.15
C ALA A 133 0.66 -17.43 -4.99
N ASN A 134 1.92 -17.81 -5.18
CA ASN A 134 2.79 -18.38 -4.15
C ASN A 134 3.46 -17.31 -3.26
N ASN A 135 3.32 -16.02 -3.57
CA ASN A 135 3.87 -14.95 -2.74
C ASN A 135 2.97 -14.60 -1.56
N GLY A 136 1.65 -14.69 -1.69
CA GLY A 136 0.76 -14.47 -0.57
C GLY A 136 -0.67 -14.10 -0.96
N SER A 137 -1.38 -13.57 0.04
CA SER A 137 -2.81 -13.24 -0.04
C SER A 137 -3.10 -12.09 -1.01
N PHE A 138 -2.23 -11.09 -1.10
CA PHE A 138 -2.38 -9.94 -1.99
C PHE A 138 -2.18 -10.32 -3.45
N SER A 139 -1.07 -10.98 -3.79
CA SER A 139 -0.80 -11.41 -5.17
C SER A 139 -1.88 -12.36 -5.67
N LYS A 140 -2.35 -13.30 -4.82
CA LYS A 140 -3.47 -14.18 -5.14
C LYS A 140 -4.78 -13.41 -5.37
N ALA A 141 -5.09 -12.42 -4.53
CA ALA A 141 -6.25 -11.57 -4.70
C ALA A 141 -6.19 -10.73 -5.98
N MET A 142 -5.01 -10.21 -6.35
CA MET A 142 -4.85 -9.42 -7.57
C MET A 142 -5.02 -10.26 -8.84
N ILE A 143 -4.58 -11.52 -8.85
CA ILE A 143 -4.82 -12.46 -9.96
C ILE A 143 -6.32 -12.65 -10.18
N GLY A 144 -7.06 -13.03 -9.13
CA GLY A 144 -8.50 -13.23 -9.26
C GLY A 144 -9.25 -11.92 -9.54
N TYR A 145 -8.75 -10.79 -9.04
CA TYR A 145 -9.34 -9.49 -9.34
C TYR A 145 -9.21 -9.13 -10.82
N LEU A 146 -8.04 -9.38 -11.44
CA LEU A 146 -7.82 -9.16 -12.86
C LEU A 146 -8.75 -10.02 -13.74
N ASP A 147 -9.01 -11.26 -13.35
CA ASP A 147 -9.95 -12.14 -14.06
C ASP A 147 -11.38 -11.57 -14.03
N VAL A 148 -11.85 -11.15 -12.84
CA VAL A 148 -13.18 -10.57 -12.66
C VAL A 148 -13.30 -9.22 -13.37
N LEU A 149 -12.26 -8.38 -13.33
CA LEU A 149 -12.19 -7.12 -14.07
C LEU A 149 -12.29 -7.35 -15.57
N LYS A 150 -11.53 -8.30 -16.10
CA LYS A 150 -11.53 -8.62 -17.54
C LYS A 150 -12.89 -9.13 -18.00
N LYS A 151 -13.54 -9.98 -17.21
CA LYS A 151 -14.91 -10.48 -17.48
C LYS A 151 -15.95 -9.35 -17.53
N ASN A 152 -15.73 -8.29 -16.76
CA ASN A 152 -16.66 -7.18 -16.61
C ASN A 152 -16.23 -5.92 -17.39
N ASP A 153 -15.44 -6.07 -18.45
CA ASP A 153 -14.93 -4.98 -19.30
C ASP A 153 -14.27 -3.83 -18.52
N TYR A 154 -13.64 -4.18 -17.39
CA TYR A 154 -13.00 -3.26 -16.45
C TYR A 154 -13.97 -2.18 -15.92
N LYS A 155 -15.25 -2.52 -15.77
CA LYS A 155 -16.26 -1.67 -15.14
C LYS A 155 -16.58 -2.17 -13.74
N LEU A 156 -16.88 -1.24 -12.84
CA LEU A 156 -17.37 -1.57 -11.50
C LEU A 156 -18.82 -2.06 -11.59
N THR A 157 -18.99 -3.37 -11.70
CA THR A 157 -20.27 -4.09 -11.61
C THR A 157 -20.48 -4.65 -10.20
N SER A 158 -21.65 -5.23 -9.92
CA SER A 158 -21.92 -5.91 -8.65
C SER A 158 -20.94 -7.08 -8.42
N GLU A 159 -20.60 -7.85 -9.46
CA GLU A 159 -19.63 -8.95 -9.36
C GLU A 159 -18.23 -8.44 -8.96
N VAL A 160 -17.79 -7.33 -9.57
CA VAL A 160 -16.52 -6.68 -9.21
C VAL A 160 -16.58 -6.16 -7.77
N GLN A 161 -17.70 -5.56 -7.35
CA GLN A 161 -17.89 -5.08 -5.98
C GLN A 161 -17.83 -6.21 -4.95
N GLU A 162 -18.53 -7.31 -5.20
CA GLU A 162 -18.56 -8.50 -4.35
C GLU A 162 -17.15 -9.10 -4.21
N TYR A 163 -16.41 -9.20 -5.31
CA TYR A 163 -15.02 -9.67 -5.27
C TYR A 163 -14.16 -8.79 -4.37
N ARG A 164 -14.23 -7.46 -4.51
CA ARG A 164 -13.42 -6.54 -3.68
C ARG A 164 -13.71 -6.69 -2.19
N ASN A 165 -14.98 -6.83 -1.82
CA ASN A 165 -15.39 -6.98 -0.43
C ASN A 165 -14.81 -8.27 0.16
N LYS A 166 -14.96 -9.39 -0.55
CA LYS A 166 -14.42 -10.68 -0.13
C LYS A 166 -12.89 -10.66 -0.04
N ALA A 167 -12.22 -10.15 -1.08
CA ALA A 167 -10.76 -10.10 -1.11
C ALA A 167 -10.19 -9.30 0.07
N SER A 168 -10.85 -8.22 0.49
CA SER A 168 -10.42 -7.40 1.64
C SER A 168 -10.46 -8.15 2.97
N GLU A 169 -11.35 -9.13 3.13
CA GLU A 169 -11.45 -9.99 4.32
C GLU A 169 -10.37 -11.08 4.35
N ASP A 170 -9.93 -11.52 3.16
CA ASP A 170 -8.97 -12.63 3.00
C ASP A 170 -7.50 -12.19 3.09
N ILE A 171 -7.19 -10.89 3.13
CA ILE A 171 -5.81 -10.39 3.25
C ILE A 171 -5.25 -10.67 4.65
N ARG A 172 -4.13 -11.39 4.67
CA ARG A 172 -3.39 -11.83 5.86
C ARG A 172 -1.89 -11.87 5.59
#